data_AF-A0A956H9N4-F1
#
_entry.id   AF-A0A956H9N4-F1
#
_cell.length_a   1.000
_cell.length_b   1.000
_cell.length_c   1.000
_cell.angle_alpha   90.00
_cell.angle_beta   90.00
_cell.angle_gamma   90.00
#
_symmetry.space_group_name_H-M   'P 1'
#
loop_
_entity.id
_entity.type
_entity.pdbx_description
1 polymer ?
#
loop_
_entity_poly.entity_id
_entity_poly.type
_entity_poly.pdbx_seq_one_letter_code
_entity_poly.pdbx_strand_id
1 'polypeptide(L)'
;MSAPRMIVVGAGRVGTALAARGGGAIALIDRQGDWQLLKGAPGTPILLAVRNDDLPVVLERVPADRRADLVFVQNGMLRPWLARAGFDEAHPITRGLLFFAVPRRGADLEPGGDSPFHGPRAAAVVEVLAAIDVPASEVDAAQFAAVELEKLIWNSAFGLCCEAFSCDVGTVVREHADTLRELVAELSAVGASALAVTLALEPLMQRLCAYSLSIADYRGAVKEWPWRNGWFVTEARARSLATPIHDALLARTGH
;
A
#
# COMPACT_ATOMS: atom_id res chain seq x y z
N MET A 1 -4.41 -21.63 -25.64
CA MET A 1 -3.68 -20.94 -24.55
C MET A 1 -4.34 -21.30 -23.24
N SER A 2 -3.56 -21.59 -22.18
CA SER A 2 -4.13 -21.81 -20.84
C SER A 2 -4.77 -20.52 -20.32
N ALA A 3 -5.80 -20.62 -19.47
CA ALA A 3 -6.38 -19.46 -18.80
C ALA A 3 -5.32 -18.79 -17.89
N PRO A 4 -5.36 -17.46 -17.71
CA PRO A 4 -4.43 -16.77 -16.81
C PRO A 4 -4.66 -17.21 -15.37
N ARG A 5 -3.55 -17.30 -14.62
CA ARG A 5 -3.56 -17.61 -13.18
C ARG A 5 -3.88 -16.38 -12.33
N MET A 6 -3.61 -15.18 -12.85
CA MET A 6 -3.98 -13.90 -12.25
C MET A 6 -4.32 -12.89 -13.34
N ILE A 7 -5.28 -12.03 -13.06
CA ILE A 7 -5.62 -10.88 -13.90
C ILE A 7 -5.13 -9.63 -13.18
N VAL A 8 -4.48 -8.73 -13.90
CA VAL A 8 -4.04 -7.43 -13.37
C VAL A 8 -4.81 -6.33 -14.08
N VAL A 9 -5.53 -5.51 -13.33
CA VAL A 9 -6.22 -4.33 -13.86
C VAL A 9 -5.35 -3.11 -13.61
N GLY A 10 -4.93 -2.45 -14.69
CA GLY A 10 -4.12 -1.24 -14.64
C GLY A 10 -2.74 -1.43 -15.26
N ALA A 11 -2.60 -1.02 -16.51
CA ALA A 11 -1.32 -0.96 -17.21
C ALA A 11 -0.47 0.24 -16.74
N GLY A 12 -0.26 0.39 -15.43
CA GLY A 12 0.72 1.31 -14.85
C GLY A 12 2.12 0.70 -14.83
N ARG A 13 3.03 1.27 -14.04
CA ARG A 13 4.39 0.72 -13.85
C ARG A 13 4.34 -0.71 -13.29
N VAL A 14 3.65 -0.87 -12.16
CA VAL A 14 3.48 -2.17 -11.46
C VAL A 14 2.79 -3.20 -12.35
N GLY A 15 1.61 -2.88 -12.91
CA GLY A 15 0.85 -3.88 -13.65
C GLY A 15 1.54 -4.34 -14.94
N THR A 16 2.21 -3.42 -15.64
CA THR A 16 3.01 -3.77 -16.83
C THR A 16 4.18 -4.69 -16.46
N ALA A 17 4.88 -4.40 -15.37
CA ALA A 17 6.02 -5.21 -14.93
C ALA A 17 5.59 -6.63 -14.51
N LEU A 18 4.50 -6.75 -13.74
CA LEU A 18 3.95 -8.05 -13.35
C LEU A 18 3.52 -8.88 -14.57
N ALA A 19 2.78 -8.28 -15.50
CA ALA A 19 2.35 -8.96 -16.71
C ALA A 19 3.54 -9.39 -17.61
N ALA A 20 4.54 -8.52 -17.76
CA ALA A 20 5.74 -8.85 -18.52
C ALA A 20 6.50 -10.03 -17.92
N ARG A 21 6.65 -10.05 -16.59
CA ARG A 21 7.39 -11.10 -15.88
C ARG A 21 6.63 -12.43 -15.80
N GLY A 22 5.30 -12.37 -15.68
CA GLY A 22 4.44 -13.56 -15.67
C GLY A 22 4.06 -14.12 -17.04
N GLY A 23 4.31 -13.37 -18.12
CA GLY A 23 3.95 -13.78 -19.47
C GLY A 23 2.48 -14.20 -19.57
N GLY A 24 2.22 -15.35 -20.18
CA GLY A 24 0.85 -15.87 -20.35
C GLY A 24 0.11 -16.25 -19.04
N ALA A 25 0.81 -16.32 -17.90
CA ALA A 25 0.18 -16.62 -16.61
C ALA A 25 -0.50 -15.40 -15.97
N ILE A 26 -0.09 -14.18 -16.34
CA ILE A 26 -0.63 -12.93 -15.81
C ILE A 26 -1.22 -12.12 -16.96
N ALA A 27 -2.55 -12.05 -17.03
CA ALA A 27 -3.22 -11.22 -18.02
C ALA A 27 -3.28 -9.75 -17.56
N LEU A 28 -3.07 -8.82 -18.49
CA LEU A 28 -3.16 -7.38 -18.23
C LEU A 28 -4.43 -6.81 -18.85
N ILE A 29 -5.22 -6.09 -18.05
CA ILE A 29 -6.33 -5.27 -18.50
C ILE A 29 -5.90 -3.81 -18.39
N ASP A 30 -6.07 -3.06 -19.47
CA ASP A 30 -5.84 -1.63 -19.50
C ASP A 30 -7.15 -0.84 -19.66
N ARG A 31 -7.04 0.47 -19.90
CA ARG A 31 -8.23 1.32 -20.08
C ARG A 31 -8.98 1.03 -21.38
N GLN A 32 -8.29 0.50 -22.39
CA GLN A 32 -8.74 0.34 -23.77
C GLN A 32 -9.30 -1.05 -24.07
N GLY A 33 -8.88 -2.11 -23.36
CA GLY A 33 -9.19 -3.48 -23.78
C GLY A 33 -9.28 -4.54 -22.68
N ASP A 34 -9.74 -5.72 -23.11
CA ASP A 34 -9.74 -7.01 -22.40
C ASP A 34 -10.59 -7.15 -21.13
N TRP A 35 -11.50 -6.20 -20.87
CA TRP A 35 -12.49 -6.28 -19.79
C TRP A 35 -13.38 -7.53 -19.84
N GLN A 36 -13.51 -8.19 -21.00
CA GLN A 36 -14.21 -9.48 -21.11
C GLN A 36 -13.55 -10.60 -20.29
N LEU A 37 -12.25 -10.49 -19.97
CA LEU A 37 -11.56 -11.43 -19.08
C LEU A 37 -12.18 -11.46 -17.67
N LEU A 38 -12.81 -10.36 -17.24
CA LEU A 38 -13.54 -10.33 -15.98
C LEU A 38 -14.85 -11.10 -16.02
N LYS A 39 -15.34 -11.55 -17.18
CA LYS A 39 -16.56 -12.38 -17.27
C LYS A 39 -16.30 -13.89 -17.16
N GLY A 40 -15.04 -14.29 -16.99
CA GLY A 40 -14.68 -15.69 -16.69
C GLY A 40 -15.23 -16.15 -15.33
N ALA A 41 -15.13 -17.46 -15.07
CA ALA A 41 -15.57 -18.04 -13.81
C ALA A 41 -14.87 -17.39 -12.58
N PRO A 42 -15.56 -17.23 -11.44
CA PRO A 42 -14.93 -16.81 -10.20
C PRO A 42 -13.80 -17.74 -9.76
N GLY A 43 -12.81 -17.20 -9.05
CA GLY A 43 -11.68 -17.98 -8.53
C GLY A 43 -10.32 -17.39 -8.88
N THR A 44 -10.19 -16.82 -10.08
CA THR A 44 -8.93 -16.21 -10.53
C THR A 44 -8.75 -14.83 -9.86
N PRO A 45 -7.66 -14.60 -9.11
CA PRO A 45 -7.38 -13.31 -8.47
C PRO A 45 -7.33 -12.16 -9.48
N ILE A 46 -7.93 -11.02 -9.11
CA ILE A 46 -7.95 -9.78 -9.89
C ILE A 46 -7.18 -8.71 -9.11
N LEU A 47 -5.90 -8.54 -9.41
CA LEU A 47 -5.03 -7.55 -8.79
C LEU A 47 -5.25 -6.16 -9.39
N LEU A 48 -5.58 -5.20 -8.53
CA LEU A 48 -5.87 -3.83 -8.93
C LEU A 48 -4.60 -2.98 -8.85
N ALA A 49 -3.91 -2.81 -9.98
CA ALA A 49 -2.71 -1.97 -10.14
C ALA A 49 -3.03 -0.55 -10.64
N VAL A 50 -4.17 0.00 -10.22
CA VAL A 50 -4.61 1.37 -10.50
C VAL A 50 -4.37 2.30 -9.30
N ARG A 51 -4.50 3.62 -9.52
CA ARG A 51 -4.45 4.61 -8.42
C ARG A 51 -5.69 4.48 -7.53
N ASN A 52 -5.59 4.93 -6.29
CA ASN A 52 -6.70 4.91 -5.34
C ASN A 52 -7.95 5.60 -5.91
N ASP A 53 -7.77 6.76 -6.55
CA ASP A 53 -8.88 7.56 -7.11
C ASP A 53 -9.53 6.91 -8.34
N ASP A 54 -8.85 5.97 -9.00
CA ASP A 54 -9.37 5.21 -10.13
C ASP A 54 -10.15 3.95 -9.69
N LEU A 55 -10.13 3.59 -8.39
CA LEU A 55 -10.81 2.38 -7.91
C LEU A 55 -12.33 2.38 -8.15
N PRO A 56 -13.09 3.47 -7.92
CA PRO A 56 -14.54 3.47 -8.14
C PRO A 56 -14.92 3.10 -9.59
N VAL A 57 -14.28 3.70 -10.59
CA VAL A 57 -14.56 3.42 -12.01
C VAL A 57 -14.14 2.01 -12.41
N VAL A 58 -13.14 1.42 -11.76
CA VAL A 58 -12.81 0.00 -11.96
C VAL A 58 -13.92 -0.89 -11.39
N LEU A 59 -14.39 -0.62 -10.16
CA LEU A 59 -15.42 -1.43 -9.51
C LEU A 59 -16.75 -1.45 -10.28
N GLU A 60 -17.12 -0.34 -10.94
CA GLU A 60 -18.30 -0.28 -11.81
C GLU A 60 -18.24 -1.29 -12.97
N ARG A 61 -17.04 -1.68 -13.40
CA ARG A 61 -16.82 -2.63 -14.50
C ARG A 61 -16.65 -4.07 -14.03
N VAL A 62 -16.43 -4.31 -12.74
CA VAL A 62 -16.24 -5.65 -12.18
C VAL A 62 -17.62 -6.29 -11.96
N PRO A 63 -17.90 -7.45 -12.57
CA PRO A 63 -19.12 -8.21 -12.30
C PRO A 63 -19.28 -8.53 -10.81
N ALA A 64 -20.53 -8.52 -10.31
CA ALA A 64 -20.80 -8.67 -8.87
C ALA A 64 -20.26 -9.99 -8.30
N ASP A 65 -20.38 -11.08 -9.05
CA ASP A 65 -19.88 -12.43 -8.73
C ASP A 65 -18.35 -12.53 -8.73
N ARG A 66 -17.65 -11.55 -9.30
CA ARG A 66 -16.18 -11.46 -9.32
C ARG A 66 -15.61 -10.54 -8.26
N ARG A 67 -16.44 -9.84 -7.49
CA ARG A 67 -15.97 -8.89 -6.46
C ARG A 67 -15.15 -9.57 -5.36
N ALA A 68 -15.45 -10.83 -5.04
CA ALA A 68 -14.69 -11.64 -4.09
C ALA A 68 -13.27 -12.01 -4.59
N ASP A 69 -12.99 -11.84 -5.89
CA ASP A 69 -11.67 -12.10 -6.47
C ASP A 69 -10.75 -10.89 -6.44
N LEU A 70 -11.24 -9.72 -6.02
CA LEU A 70 -10.46 -8.48 -6.04
C LEU A 70 -9.33 -8.51 -5.00
N VAL A 71 -8.16 -8.07 -5.46
CA VAL A 71 -6.94 -7.93 -4.68
C VAL A 71 -6.50 -6.47 -4.73
N PHE A 72 -6.66 -5.75 -3.61
CA PHE A 72 -6.31 -4.34 -3.51
C PHE A 72 -4.88 -4.18 -2.99
N VAL A 73 -4.04 -3.50 -3.76
CA VAL A 73 -2.60 -3.35 -3.49
C VAL A 73 -2.16 -1.89 -3.38
N GLN A 74 -3.13 -0.99 -3.20
CA GLN A 74 -2.91 0.44 -3.06
C GLN A 74 -2.08 0.76 -1.81
N ASN A 75 -1.25 1.80 -1.93
CA ASN A 75 -0.63 2.42 -0.77
C ASN A 75 -1.64 3.30 -0.01
N GLY A 76 -1.35 3.56 1.26
CA GLY A 76 -2.22 4.35 2.13
C GLY A 76 -3.27 3.51 2.87
N MET A 77 -4.06 4.17 3.71
CA MET A 77 -5.10 3.53 4.49
C MET A 77 -6.42 3.46 3.71
N LEU A 78 -6.67 2.30 3.10
CA LEU A 78 -7.83 2.09 2.24
C LEU A 78 -9.09 1.62 3.00
N ARG A 79 -8.93 1.16 4.26
CA ARG A 79 -10.00 0.50 5.03
C ARG A 79 -11.32 1.30 5.10
N PRO A 80 -11.31 2.63 5.39
CA PRO A 80 -12.56 3.39 5.45
C PRO A 80 -13.28 3.47 4.10
N TRP A 81 -12.53 3.50 2.99
CA TRP A 81 -13.13 3.50 1.66
C TRP A 81 -13.68 2.12 1.28
N LEU A 82 -12.96 1.04 1.61
CA LEU A 82 -13.41 -0.33 1.36
C LEU A 82 -14.75 -0.62 2.06
N ALA A 83 -14.87 -0.23 3.34
CA ALA A 83 -16.12 -0.37 4.07
C ALA A 83 -17.28 0.37 3.39
N ARG A 84 -17.08 1.63 2.97
CA ARG A 84 -18.10 2.41 2.25
C ARG A 84 -18.41 1.84 0.86
N ALA A 85 -17.46 1.14 0.23
CA ALA A 85 -17.65 0.46 -1.03
C ALA A 85 -18.36 -0.90 -0.89
N GLY A 86 -18.72 -1.31 0.33
CA GLY A 86 -19.45 -2.55 0.61
C GLY A 86 -18.56 -3.77 0.80
N PHE A 87 -17.27 -3.58 1.08
CA PHE A 87 -16.35 -4.65 1.46
C PHE A 87 -16.21 -4.66 2.98
N ASP A 88 -17.02 -5.51 3.61
CA ASP A 88 -17.07 -5.74 5.05
C ASP A 88 -16.72 -7.19 5.39
N GLU A 89 -16.93 -7.60 6.65
CA GLU A 89 -16.65 -8.97 7.09
C GLU A 89 -17.49 -10.03 6.35
N ALA A 90 -18.69 -9.67 5.87
CA ALA A 90 -19.54 -10.56 5.08
C ALA A 90 -19.10 -10.65 3.61
N HIS A 91 -18.35 -9.66 3.13
CA HIS A 91 -17.83 -9.59 1.76
C HIS A 91 -16.31 -9.43 1.78
N PRO A 92 -15.57 -10.44 2.28
CA PRO A 92 -14.13 -10.33 2.46
C PRO A 92 -13.43 -10.19 1.11
N ILE A 93 -12.42 -9.32 1.09
CA ILE A 93 -11.54 -9.10 -0.06
C ILE A 93 -10.11 -9.47 0.30
N THR A 94 -9.25 -9.50 -0.71
CA THR A 94 -7.81 -9.67 -0.47
C THR A 94 -7.13 -8.31 -0.49
N ARG A 95 -6.28 -8.06 0.51
CA ARG A 95 -5.36 -6.91 0.55
C ARG A 95 -3.93 -7.40 0.37
N GLY A 96 -3.11 -6.56 -0.27
CA GLY A 96 -1.67 -6.78 -0.37
C GLY A 96 -0.88 -5.49 -0.15
N LEU A 97 0.33 -5.60 0.40
CA LEU A 97 1.26 -4.48 0.50
C LEU A 97 2.50 -4.81 -0.33
N LEU A 98 2.65 -4.15 -1.49
CA LEU A 98 3.76 -4.46 -2.39
C LEU A 98 5.07 -3.85 -1.88
N PHE A 99 6.08 -4.69 -1.65
CA PHE A 99 7.45 -4.29 -1.30
C PHE A 99 8.39 -4.54 -2.48
N PHE A 100 8.18 -3.76 -3.54
CA PHE A 100 9.08 -3.67 -4.68
C PHE A 100 8.87 -2.33 -5.38
N ALA A 101 9.85 -1.93 -6.18
CA ALA A 101 9.77 -0.75 -7.01
C ALA A 101 9.74 -1.11 -8.49
N VAL A 102 9.10 -0.26 -9.28
CA VAL A 102 9.26 -0.23 -10.73
C VAL A 102 9.57 1.23 -11.06
N PRO A 103 10.85 1.60 -11.26
CA PRO A 103 11.26 3.00 -11.28
C PRO A 103 10.55 3.78 -12.39
N ARG A 104 10.43 3.17 -13.57
CA ARG A 104 9.73 3.71 -14.74
C ARG A 104 8.97 2.63 -15.48
N ARG A 105 7.99 3.03 -16.30
CA ARG A 105 7.22 2.09 -17.13
C ARG A 105 8.17 1.31 -18.04
N GLY A 106 8.02 -0.02 -18.06
CA GLY A 106 8.86 -0.92 -18.86
C GLY A 106 10.21 -1.27 -18.22
N ALA A 107 10.53 -0.74 -17.04
CA ALA A 107 11.64 -1.26 -16.24
C ALA A 107 11.23 -2.58 -15.55
N ASP A 108 12.24 -3.36 -15.18
CA ASP A 108 12.03 -4.55 -14.36
C ASP A 108 11.65 -4.17 -12.92
N LEU A 109 11.15 -5.16 -12.18
CA LEU A 109 10.80 -5.07 -10.78
C LEU A 109 12.07 -5.16 -9.93
N GLU A 110 12.27 -4.15 -9.09
CA GLU A 110 13.35 -4.08 -8.11
C GLU A 110 12.82 -4.56 -6.76
N PRO A 111 13.30 -5.70 -6.22
CA PRO A 111 12.83 -6.23 -4.95
C PRO A 111 13.05 -5.23 -3.80
N GLY A 112 12.03 -5.04 -2.96
CA GLY A 112 12.06 -4.16 -1.80
C GLY A 112 11.75 -4.86 -0.47
N GLY A 113 11.53 -6.17 -0.49
CA GLY A 113 11.15 -7.00 0.65
C GLY A 113 10.04 -8.00 0.31
N ASP A 114 9.60 -8.76 1.31
CA ASP A 114 8.44 -9.64 1.18
C ASP A 114 7.13 -8.83 1.13
N SER A 115 6.26 -9.13 0.16
CA SER A 115 4.95 -8.49 0.04
C SER A 115 3.87 -9.29 0.78
N PRO A 116 3.37 -8.83 1.94
CA PRO A 116 2.34 -9.56 2.67
C PRO A 116 0.97 -9.43 1.99
N PHE A 117 0.24 -10.53 1.93
CA PHE A 117 -1.14 -10.61 1.48
C PHE A 117 -2.03 -11.23 2.56
N HIS A 118 -3.26 -10.72 2.67
CA HIS A 118 -4.27 -11.24 3.58
C HIS A 118 -5.64 -11.27 2.89
N GLY A 119 -6.37 -12.37 3.05
CA GLY A 119 -7.73 -12.55 2.55
C GLY A 119 -7.90 -13.72 1.58
N PRO A 120 -9.11 -13.91 1.00
CA PRO A 120 -9.51 -15.14 0.33
C PRO A 120 -8.67 -15.58 -0.88
N ARG A 121 -7.94 -14.65 -1.50
CA ARG A 121 -7.08 -14.89 -2.67
C ARG A 121 -5.60 -14.76 -2.35
N ALA A 122 -5.21 -14.58 -1.07
CA ALA A 122 -3.82 -14.37 -0.68
C ALA A 122 -2.92 -15.52 -1.14
N ALA A 123 -3.26 -16.77 -0.79
CA ALA A 123 -2.51 -17.96 -1.21
C ALA A 123 -2.30 -18.03 -2.73
N ALA A 124 -3.35 -17.79 -3.52
CA ALA A 124 -3.28 -17.84 -4.99
C ALA A 124 -2.40 -16.73 -5.57
N VAL A 125 -2.45 -15.52 -5.00
CA VAL A 125 -1.58 -14.41 -5.43
C VAL A 125 -0.12 -14.71 -5.08
N VAL A 126 0.13 -15.21 -3.87
CA VAL A 126 1.47 -15.58 -3.40
C VAL A 126 2.08 -16.65 -4.32
N GLU A 127 1.31 -17.66 -4.70
CA GLU A 127 1.77 -18.71 -5.62
C GLU A 127 2.16 -18.13 -7.00
N VAL A 128 1.37 -17.20 -7.52
CA VAL A 128 1.67 -16.54 -8.81
C VAL A 128 2.90 -15.64 -8.71
N LEU A 129 3.06 -14.89 -7.63
CA LEU A 129 4.22 -14.01 -7.42
C LEU A 129 5.51 -14.82 -7.19
N ALA A 130 5.44 -15.92 -6.42
CA ALA A 130 6.56 -16.83 -6.22
C ALA A 130 7.02 -17.47 -7.53
N ALA A 131 6.09 -17.86 -8.42
CA ALA A 131 6.42 -18.43 -9.73
C ALA A 131 7.14 -17.45 -10.68
N ILE A 132 7.18 -16.16 -10.34
CA ILE A 132 7.89 -15.11 -11.08
C ILE A 132 9.00 -14.48 -10.25
N ASP A 133 9.47 -15.14 -9.19
CA ASP A 133 10.54 -14.66 -8.30
C ASP A 133 10.26 -13.28 -7.68
N VAL A 134 8.99 -13.01 -7.34
CA VAL A 134 8.58 -11.82 -6.57
C VAL A 134 8.23 -12.26 -5.15
N PRO A 135 9.02 -11.86 -4.12
CA PRO A 135 8.78 -12.26 -2.74
C PRO A 135 7.41 -11.81 -2.23
N ALA A 136 6.62 -12.76 -1.74
CA ALA A 136 5.32 -12.53 -1.16
C ALA A 136 4.97 -13.65 -0.17
N SER A 137 4.21 -13.30 0.88
CA SER A 137 3.76 -14.23 1.89
C SER A 137 2.28 -14.00 2.24
N GLU A 138 1.59 -15.08 2.56
CA GLU A 138 0.27 -14.99 3.19
C GLU A 138 0.45 -14.76 4.69
N VAL A 139 -0.27 -13.79 5.24
CA VAL A 139 -0.20 -13.41 6.65
C VAL A 139 -1.59 -13.34 7.27
N ASP A 140 -1.64 -13.47 8.59
CA ASP A 140 -2.90 -13.28 9.32
C ASP A 140 -3.33 -11.80 9.38
N ALA A 141 -4.55 -11.55 9.84
CA ALA A 141 -5.13 -10.21 9.88
C ALA A 141 -4.35 -9.25 10.80
N ALA A 142 -3.80 -9.75 11.91
CA ALA A 142 -3.06 -8.94 12.89
C ALA A 142 -1.68 -8.56 12.34
N GLN A 143 -0.98 -9.52 11.74
CA GLN A 143 0.28 -9.30 11.02
C GLN A 143 0.09 -8.32 9.87
N PHE A 144 -0.96 -8.49 9.06
CA PHE A 144 -1.25 -7.57 7.96
C PHE A 144 -1.50 -6.15 8.47
N ALA A 145 -2.30 -5.98 9.52
CA ALA A 145 -2.60 -4.68 10.10
C ALA A 145 -1.36 -3.99 10.66
N ALA A 146 -0.46 -4.73 11.32
CA ALA A 146 0.80 -4.21 11.83
C ALA A 146 1.72 -3.70 10.70
N VAL A 147 1.90 -4.48 9.63
CA VAL A 147 2.73 -4.07 8.49
C VAL A 147 2.07 -2.95 7.68
N GLU A 148 0.74 -2.94 7.57
CA GLU A 148 -0.02 -1.86 6.93
C GLU A 148 0.22 -0.53 7.65
N LEU A 149 0.16 -0.54 8.98
CA LEU A 149 0.43 0.65 9.78
C LEU A 149 1.89 1.10 9.68
N GLU A 150 2.85 0.18 9.80
CA GLU A 150 4.28 0.51 9.69
C GLU A 150 4.60 1.16 8.33
N LYS A 151 4.10 0.57 7.24
CA LYS A 151 4.29 1.11 5.89
C LYS A 151 3.60 2.47 5.71
N LEU A 152 2.44 2.67 6.34
CA LEU A 152 1.73 3.94 6.32
C LEU A 152 2.49 5.03 7.09
N ILE A 153 3.02 4.71 8.27
CA ILE A 153 3.87 5.59 9.07
C ILE A 153 5.10 5.98 8.26
N TRP A 154 5.80 5.03 7.64
CA TRP A 154 6.96 5.33 6.80
C TRP A 154 6.61 6.33 5.69
N ASN A 155 5.55 6.03 4.93
CA ASN A 155 5.10 6.87 3.82
C ASN A 155 4.69 8.28 4.24
N SER A 156 4.14 8.43 5.45
CA SER A 156 3.58 9.69 5.95
C SER A 156 4.63 10.54 6.67
N ALA A 157 5.40 9.93 7.57
CA ALA A 157 6.43 10.60 8.35
C ALA A 157 7.61 11.03 7.47
N PHE A 158 8.21 10.12 6.70
CA PHE A 158 9.35 10.47 5.86
C PHE A 158 8.95 11.38 4.70
N GLY A 159 7.77 11.16 4.12
CA GLY A 159 7.22 12.07 3.10
C GLY A 159 7.09 13.49 3.61
N LEU A 160 6.51 13.66 4.80
CA LEU A 160 6.32 14.95 5.44
C LEU A 160 7.64 15.60 5.86
N CYS A 161 8.56 14.84 6.49
CA CYS A 161 9.87 15.36 6.88
C CYS A 161 10.70 15.79 5.66
N CYS A 162 10.77 14.97 4.60
CA CYS A 162 11.50 15.32 3.38
C CYS A 162 11.02 16.65 2.79
N GLU A 163 9.70 16.85 2.74
CA GLU A 163 9.12 18.08 2.20
C GLU A 163 9.34 19.27 3.13
N ALA A 164 9.01 19.13 4.42
CA ALA A 164 9.13 20.20 5.42
C ALA A 164 10.59 20.67 5.58
N PHE A 165 11.56 19.75 5.53
CA PHE A 165 12.99 20.05 5.66
C PHE A 165 13.72 20.19 4.32
N SER A 166 13.04 19.97 3.19
CA SER A 166 13.61 20.01 1.84
C SER A 166 14.84 19.09 1.65
N CYS A 167 14.83 17.93 2.30
CA CYS A 167 15.93 16.96 2.31
C CYS A 167 15.50 15.54 1.91
N ASP A 168 16.46 14.65 1.70
CA ASP A 168 16.24 13.22 1.47
C ASP A 168 16.03 12.44 2.77
N VAL A 169 15.54 11.21 2.65
CA VAL A 169 15.23 10.36 3.82
C VAL A 169 16.47 10.03 4.65
N GLY A 170 17.66 9.97 4.04
CA GLY A 170 18.91 9.75 4.74
C GLY A 170 19.26 10.91 5.66
N THR A 171 19.12 12.16 5.18
CA THR A 171 19.28 13.36 5.99
C THR A 171 18.22 13.44 7.09
N VAL A 172 16.96 13.06 6.82
CA VAL A 172 15.93 12.96 7.88
C VAL A 172 16.40 12.06 9.04
N VAL A 173 16.93 10.87 8.73
CA VAL A 173 17.44 9.94 9.77
C VAL A 173 18.64 10.51 10.53
N ARG A 174 19.59 11.17 9.85
CA ARG A 174 20.86 11.59 10.45
C ARG A 174 20.79 12.93 11.17
N GLU A 175 20.00 13.87 10.67
CA GLU A 175 20.02 15.27 11.13
C GLU A 175 18.71 15.70 11.80
N HIS A 176 17.63 14.93 11.63
CA HIS A 176 16.31 15.22 12.19
C HIS A 176 15.75 14.05 13.01
N ALA A 177 16.63 13.22 13.59
CA ALA A 177 16.27 11.99 14.29
C ALA A 177 15.26 12.18 15.43
N ASP A 178 15.43 13.23 16.24
CA ASP A 178 14.55 13.52 17.39
C ASP A 178 13.15 13.90 16.91
N THR A 179 13.04 14.83 15.96
CA THR A 179 11.75 15.22 15.37
C THR A 179 11.08 14.06 14.65
N LEU A 180 11.84 13.25 13.91
CA LEU A 180 11.32 12.04 13.26
C LEU A 180 10.76 11.07 14.31
N ARG A 181 11.47 10.86 15.41
CA ARG A 181 11.06 9.95 16.48
C ARG A 181 9.76 10.41 17.15
N GLU A 182 9.64 11.69 17.46
CA GLU A 182 8.42 12.27 18.04
C GLU A 182 7.24 12.15 17.07
N LEU A 183 7.46 12.49 15.79
CA LEU A 183 6.45 12.32 14.75
C LEU A 183 5.98 10.87 14.63
N VAL A 184 6.91 9.91 14.57
CA VAL A 184 6.58 8.48 14.48
C VAL A 184 5.83 8.02 15.73
N ALA A 185 6.17 8.53 16.93
CA ALA A 185 5.45 8.22 18.15
C ALA A 185 3.98 8.68 18.08
N GLU A 186 3.74 9.92 17.61
CA GLU A 186 2.40 10.47 17.40
C GLU A 186 1.59 9.64 16.40
N LEU A 187 2.14 9.40 15.19
CA LEU A 187 1.46 8.63 14.15
C LEU A 187 1.21 7.18 14.59
N SER A 188 2.17 6.57 15.30
CA SER A 188 2.03 5.22 15.87
C SER A 188 0.88 5.18 16.88
N ALA A 189 0.80 6.14 17.80
CA ALA A 189 -0.28 6.19 18.79
C ALA A 189 -1.67 6.31 18.13
N VAL A 190 -1.81 7.19 17.13
CA VAL A 190 -3.05 7.37 16.36
C VAL A 190 -3.42 6.08 15.63
N GLY A 191 -2.48 5.52 14.86
CA GLY A 191 -2.74 4.35 14.04
C GLY A 191 -2.95 3.06 14.83
N ALA A 192 -2.20 2.86 15.92
CA ALA A 192 -2.34 1.73 16.82
C ALA A 192 -3.73 1.69 17.44
N SER A 193 -4.21 2.85 17.93
CA SER A 193 -5.57 2.99 18.45
C SER A 193 -6.61 2.77 17.34
N ALA A 194 -6.38 3.27 16.13
CA ALA A 194 -7.34 3.16 15.04
C ALA A 194 -7.50 1.74 14.47
N LEU A 195 -6.43 0.96 14.46
CA LEU A 195 -6.40 -0.37 13.86
C LEU A 195 -6.40 -1.50 14.90
N ALA A 196 -6.44 -1.16 16.18
CA ALA A 196 -6.31 -2.10 17.29
C ALA A 196 -5.05 -2.98 17.18
N VAL A 197 -3.91 -2.36 16.86
CA VAL A 197 -2.60 -3.02 16.77
C VAL A 197 -1.62 -2.44 17.79
N THR A 198 -0.63 -3.23 18.18
CA THR A 198 0.44 -2.78 19.08
C THR A 198 1.76 -2.77 18.31
N LEU A 199 2.36 -1.58 18.17
CA LEU A 199 3.70 -1.42 17.62
C LEU A 199 4.62 -0.82 18.68
N ALA A 200 5.63 -1.58 19.11
CA ALA A 200 6.66 -1.05 19.99
C ALA A 200 7.49 0.01 19.24
N LEU A 201 7.67 1.18 19.84
CA LEU A 201 8.30 2.33 19.19
C LEU A 201 9.77 2.05 18.81
N GLU A 202 10.59 1.48 19.70
CA GLU A 202 12.02 1.26 19.39
C GLU A 202 12.22 0.30 18.21
N PRO A 203 11.62 -0.91 18.18
CA PRO A 203 11.77 -1.80 17.04
C PRO A 203 11.20 -1.19 15.74
N LEU A 204 10.10 -0.43 15.83
CA LEU A 204 9.55 0.29 14.69
C LEU A 204 10.55 1.31 14.15
N MET A 205 11.08 2.19 15.00
CA MET A 205 12.07 3.20 14.62
C MET A 205 13.32 2.56 13.98
N GLN A 206 13.82 1.47 14.53
CA GLN A 206 14.97 0.75 13.97
C GLN A 206 14.70 0.28 12.53
N ARG A 207 13.55 -0.35 12.28
CA ARG A 207 13.18 -0.82 10.93
C ARG A 207 12.97 0.34 9.96
N LEU A 208 12.26 1.38 10.38
CA LEU A 208 12.00 2.57 9.58
C LEU A 208 13.30 3.29 9.16
N CYS A 209 14.21 3.49 10.11
CA CYS A 209 15.50 4.13 9.83
C CYS A 209 16.40 3.23 8.97
N ALA A 210 16.47 1.92 9.25
CA ALA A 210 17.27 0.98 8.47
C ALA A 210 16.82 0.93 6.99
N TYR A 211 15.51 0.85 6.75
CA TYR A 211 14.97 0.92 5.39
C TYR A 211 15.27 2.26 4.73
N SER A 212 15.07 3.37 5.43
CA SER A 212 15.32 4.70 4.86
C SER A 212 16.80 4.90 4.47
N LEU A 213 17.73 4.35 5.24
CA LEU A 213 19.16 4.39 4.92
C LEU A 213 19.55 3.50 3.74
N SER A 214 18.78 2.45 3.41
CA SER A 214 19.05 1.64 2.20
C SER A 214 18.68 2.38 0.90
N ILE A 215 17.87 3.43 1.01
CA ILE A 215 17.47 4.33 -0.08
C ILE A 215 17.73 5.79 0.29
N ALA A 216 18.90 6.07 0.88
CA ALA A 216 19.20 7.34 1.54
C ALA A 216 18.91 8.60 0.69
N ASP A 217 19.12 8.55 -0.63
CA ASP A 217 18.93 9.69 -1.53
C ASP A 217 17.47 9.90 -1.98
N TYR A 218 16.56 9.01 -1.59
CA TYR A 218 15.15 9.12 -1.95
C TYR A 218 14.52 10.37 -1.29
N ARG A 219 13.78 11.13 -2.09
CA ARG A 219 13.03 12.31 -1.63
C ARG A 219 11.54 12.01 -1.62
N GLY A 220 10.98 11.97 -0.41
CA GLY A 220 9.55 11.87 -0.19
C GLY A 220 8.84 13.21 -0.33
N ALA A 221 7.51 13.15 -0.36
CA ALA A 221 6.64 14.32 -0.34
C ALA A 221 5.27 13.92 0.24
N VAL A 222 4.52 14.89 0.74
CA VAL A 222 3.11 14.76 1.07
C VAL A 222 2.32 14.56 -0.23
N LYS A 223 1.61 13.43 -0.31
CA LYS A 223 0.80 13.06 -1.48
C LYS A 223 -0.29 12.10 -1.06
N GLU A 224 -1.26 11.86 -1.96
CA GLU A 224 -2.36 10.93 -1.70
C GLU A 224 -3.05 11.26 -0.36
N TRP A 225 -3.27 12.57 -0.12
CA TRP A 225 -3.61 13.13 1.18
C TRP A 225 -4.67 12.35 1.97
N PRO A 226 -5.85 12.02 1.41
CA PRO A 226 -6.90 11.30 2.15
C PRO A 226 -6.48 9.91 2.64
N TRP A 227 -5.45 9.33 2.01
CA TRP A 227 -4.98 7.97 2.23
C TRP A 227 -3.72 7.92 3.10
N ARG A 228 -3.06 9.06 3.36
CA ARG A 228 -1.79 9.14 4.10
C ARG A 228 -1.90 10.09 5.29
N ASN A 229 -1.20 11.24 5.26
CA ASN A 229 -1.22 12.23 6.33
C ASN A 229 -2.65 12.70 6.69
N GLY A 230 -3.53 12.89 5.70
CA GLY A 230 -4.92 13.27 5.94
C GLY A 230 -5.74 12.20 6.67
N TRP A 231 -5.39 10.93 6.52
CA TRP A 231 -5.99 9.86 7.33
C TRP A 231 -5.59 10.03 8.80
N PHE A 232 -4.31 10.21 9.10
CA PHE A 232 -3.84 10.46 10.47
C PHE A 232 -4.50 11.69 11.11
N VAL A 233 -4.61 12.80 10.37
CA VAL A 233 -5.32 14.01 10.86
C VAL A 233 -6.77 13.69 11.21
N THR A 234 -7.47 12.94 10.36
CA THR A 234 -8.86 12.55 10.60
C THR A 234 -9.00 11.65 11.84
N GLU A 235 -8.14 10.64 11.97
CA GLU A 235 -8.21 9.68 13.07
C GLU A 235 -7.74 10.28 14.41
N ALA A 236 -6.75 11.18 14.40
CA ALA A 236 -6.29 11.91 15.58
C ALA A 236 -7.41 12.76 16.16
N ARG A 237 -8.11 13.53 15.32
CA ARG A 237 -9.28 14.33 15.71
C ARG A 237 -10.41 13.46 16.25
N ALA A 238 -10.74 12.37 15.56
CA ALA A 238 -11.78 11.44 15.99
C ALA A 238 -11.49 10.80 17.37
N ARG A 239 -10.21 10.68 17.74
CA ARG A 239 -9.76 10.11 19.02
C ARG A 239 -9.33 11.15 20.06
N SER A 240 -9.42 12.44 19.75
CA SER A 240 -8.90 13.53 20.60
C SER A 240 -7.43 13.33 21.01
N LEU A 241 -6.61 12.81 20.10
CA LEU A 241 -5.17 12.66 20.29
C LEU A 241 -4.44 13.91 19.80
N ALA A 242 -3.55 14.46 20.63
CA ALA A 242 -2.71 15.57 20.25
C ALA A 242 -1.55 15.09 19.38
N THR A 243 -1.32 15.77 18.26
CA THR A 243 -0.24 15.48 17.32
C THR A 243 0.55 16.76 16.97
N PRO A 244 1.11 17.46 17.97
CA PRO A 244 1.73 18.77 17.77
C PRO A 244 2.90 18.75 16.77
N ILE A 245 3.70 17.67 16.71
CA ILE A 245 4.80 17.58 15.75
C ILE A 245 4.26 17.37 14.34
N HIS A 246 3.26 16.49 14.19
CA HIS A 246 2.57 16.29 12.91
C HIS A 246 1.95 17.60 12.40
N ASP A 247 1.19 18.30 13.25
CA ASP A 247 0.51 19.54 12.91
C ASP A 247 1.51 20.65 12.53
N ALA A 248 2.61 20.78 13.29
CA ALA A 248 3.64 21.78 13.01
C ALA A 248 4.36 21.54 11.68
N LEU A 249 4.65 20.28 11.35
CA LEU A 249 5.28 19.92 10.07
C LEU A 249 4.30 20.09 8.90
N LEU A 250 3.02 19.73 9.07
CA LEU A 250 1.99 19.92 8.05
C LEU A 250 1.82 21.39 7.69
N ALA A 251 1.78 22.27 8.68
CA ALA A 251 1.71 23.72 8.48
C ALA A 251 2.86 24.26 7.61
N ARG A 252 4.06 23.68 7.70
CA ARG A 252 5.22 24.06 6.88
C ARG A 252 5.10 23.61 5.42
N THR A 253 4.25 22.61 5.15
CA THR A 253 4.00 22.06 3.82
C THR A 253 2.70 22.56 3.19
N GLY A 254 1.98 23.48 3.86
CA GLY A 254 0.74 24.06 3.35
C GLY A 254 -0.48 23.15 3.51
N HIS A 255 -0.47 22.26 4.51
CA HIS A 255 -1.53 21.31 4.82
C HIS A 255 -2.14 21.54 6.20
#